data_AF-A0A837LLL2-F1
#
_entry.id   AF-A0A837LLL2-F1
#
_cell.length_a   1.000
_cell.length_b   1.000
_cell.length_c   1.000
_cell.angle_alpha   90.00
_cell.angle_beta   90.00
_cell.angle_gamma   90.00
#
_symmetry.space_group_name_H-M   'P 1'
#
loop_
_entity.id
_entity.type
_entity.pdbx_description
1 polymer ?
#
loop_
_entity_poly.entity_id
_entity_poly.type
_entity_poly.pdbx_seq_one_letter_code
_entity_poly.pdbx_strand_id
1 'polypeptide(L)'
;MLLKTQFGTDSGMIYTRKVYLHYTDTDGHSRSKLIKGYYYPGEVPVESFSERALAPGMRQLLSCRCGAINWVATGGINEYQCDCCAKEITVY
;
A
#
# COMPACT_ATOMS: atom_id res chain seq x y z
N MET A 1 1.47 39.49 -29.17
CA MET A 1 0.81 38.60 -28.19
C MET A 1 0.52 37.29 -28.91
N LEU A 2 1.32 36.25 -28.69
CA LEU A 2 1.09 34.91 -29.24
C LEU A 2 1.00 33.95 -28.04
N LEU A 3 -0.17 33.31 -27.93
CA LEU A 3 -0.58 32.48 -26.82
C LEU A 3 0.19 31.15 -26.80
N LYS A 4 0.63 30.80 -25.59
CA LYS A 4 0.61 29.47 -24.95
C LYS A 4 0.85 28.26 -25.85
N THR A 5 2.07 27.73 -25.79
CA THR A 5 2.28 26.28 -25.98
C THR A 5 2.08 25.61 -24.63
N GLN A 6 1.07 24.76 -24.57
CA GLN A 6 0.68 23.96 -23.43
C GLN A 6 1.82 23.00 -23.05
N PHE A 7 2.26 23.04 -21.79
CA PHE A 7 3.04 21.95 -21.21
C PHE A 7 2.08 20.80 -20.90
N GLY A 8 1.84 19.93 -21.88
CA GLY A 8 1.18 18.65 -21.66
C GLY A 8 2.16 17.67 -21.01
N THR A 9 1.97 17.33 -19.74
CA THR A 9 2.57 16.13 -19.16
C THR A 9 1.68 14.93 -19.48
N ASP A 10 1.72 14.47 -20.74
CA ASP A 10 0.92 13.37 -21.31
C ASP A 10 1.29 11.97 -20.79
N SER A 11 1.72 11.85 -19.53
CA SER A 11 2.00 10.53 -18.95
C SER A 11 0.75 9.80 -18.46
N GLY A 12 -0.39 10.50 -18.33
CA GLY A 12 -1.61 9.93 -17.76
C GLY A 12 -1.48 9.47 -16.30
N MET A 13 -0.40 9.83 -15.62
CA MET A 13 -0.10 9.34 -14.27
C MET A 13 -1.02 9.99 -13.23
N ILE A 14 -1.43 9.19 -12.25
CA ILE A 14 -2.21 9.62 -11.09
C ILE A 14 -1.26 9.69 -9.89
N TYR A 15 -1.26 10.81 -9.19
CA TYR A 15 -0.52 10.99 -7.94
C TYR A 15 -1.44 10.67 -6.77
N THR A 16 -1.01 9.78 -5.88
CA THR A 16 -1.84 9.36 -4.74
C THR A 16 -1.00 9.07 -3.51
N ARG A 17 -1.61 9.25 -2.33
CA ARG A 17 -1.10 8.80 -1.03
C ARG A 17 -1.84 7.57 -0.51
N LYS A 18 -2.79 7.04 -1.29
CA LYS A 18 -3.61 5.88 -0.90
C LYS A 18 -2.78 4.61 -0.99
N VAL A 19 -2.57 3.94 0.14
CA VAL A 19 -1.90 2.65 0.22
C VAL A 19 -2.90 1.56 0.53
N TYR A 20 -2.79 0.44 -0.18
CA TYR A 20 -3.62 -0.72 0.01
C TYR A 20 -2.80 -1.86 0.61
N LEU A 21 -3.36 -2.57 1.56
CA LEU A 21 -2.86 -3.87 1.98
C LEU A 21 -3.47 -4.93 1.06
N HIS A 22 -2.64 -5.68 0.34
CA HIS A 22 -3.04 -6.90 -0.36
C HIS A 22 -2.68 -8.10 0.52
N TYR A 23 -3.63 -8.98 0.80
CA TYR A 23 -3.42 -10.09 1.73
C TYR A 23 -4.28 -11.31 1.38
N THR A 24 -3.83 -12.48 1.84
CA THR A 24 -4.63 -13.71 1.87
C THR A 24 -5.36 -13.79 3.20
N ASP A 25 -6.69 -13.92 3.17
CA ASP A 25 -7.49 -14.11 4.39
C ASP A 25 -7.36 -15.53 4.95
N THR A 26 -7.92 -15.77 6.13
CA THR A 26 -7.82 -17.07 6.83
C THR A 26 -8.50 -18.22 6.09
N ASP A 27 -9.38 -17.91 5.14
CA ASP A 27 -10.04 -18.89 4.27
C ASP A 27 -9.27 -19.13 2.96
N GLY A 28 -8.11 -18.48 2.78
CA GLY A 28 -7.27 -18.62 1.60
C GLY A 28 -7.63 -17.69 0.44
N HIS A 29 -8.54 -16.73 0.63
CA HIS A 29 -8.94 -15.81 -0.44
C HIS A 29 -8.05 -14.57 -0.48
N SER A 30 -7.70 -14.13 -1.68
CA SER A 30 -7.03 -12.84 -1.89
C SER A 30 -7.98 -11.68 -1.67
N ARG A 31 -7.59 -10.76 -0.78
CA ARG A 31 -8.32 -9.56 -0.40
C ARG A 31 -7.44 -8.33 -0.58
N SER A 32 -8.07 -7.17 -0.61
CA SER A 32 -7.35 -5.90 -0.57
C SER A 32 -8.17 -4.85 0.15
N LYS A 33 -7.54 -4.06 1.01
CA LYS A 33 -8.18 -2.97 1.73
C LYS A 33 -7.32 -1.71 1.74
N LEU A 34 -7.96 -0.55 1.68
CA LEU A 34 -7.30 0.73 1.91
C LEU A 34 -6.92 0.81 3.39
N ILE A 35 -5.69 1.25 3.68
CA ILE A 35 -5.22 1.46 5.06
C ILE A 35 -4.92 2.93 5.29
N LYS A 36 -5.11 3.40 6.52
CA LYS A 36 -4.69 4.71 7.00
C LYS A 36 -3.27 4.65 7.58
N GLY A 37 -2.90 3.52 8.17
CA GLY A 37 -1.57 3.32 8.70
C GLY A 37 -1.26 1.86 9.05
N TYR A 38 -0.04 1.64 9.51
CA TYR A 38 0.40 0.37 10.05
C TYR A 38 1.51 0.56 11.08
N TYR A 39 1.74 -0.43 11.93
CA TYR A 39 2.92 -0.48 12.80
C TYR A 39 3.47 -1.89 12.90
N TYR A 40 4.79 -1.99 13.09
CA TYR A 40 5.45 -3.22 13.55
C TYR A 40 5.40 -3.23 15.08
N PRO A 41 5.20 -4.39 15.73
CA PRO A 41 5.19 -4.49 17.19
C PRO A 41 6.42 -3.81 17.83
N GLY A 42 6.18 -2.90 18.77
CA GLY A 42 7.23 -2.15 19.48
C GLY A 42 7.81 -0.95 18.73
N GLU A 43 7.30 -0.62 17.54
CA GLU A 43 7.76 0.51 16.74
C GLU A 43 6.73 1.65 16.66
N VAL A 44 7.20 2.83 16.23
CA VAL A 44 6.34 3.99 15.99
C VAL A 44 5.43 3.72 14.78
N PRO A 45 4.12 4.00 14.88
CA PRO A 45 3.20 3.82 13.76
C PRO A 45 3.50 4.71 12.56
N VAL A 46 3.21 4.19 11.37
CA VAL A 46 3.29 4.91 10.09
C VAL A 46 1.88 5.29 9.67
N GLU A 47 1.55 6.58 9.75
CA GLU A 47 0.20 7.11 9.47
C GLU A 47 0.15 8.08 8.27
N SER A 48 1.31 8.44 7.72
CA SER A 48 1.41 9.37 6.61
C SER A 48 2.22 8.76 5.47
N PHE A 49 1.52 8.30 4.44
CA PHE A 49 2.16 7.76 3.24
C PHE A 49 2.59 8.90 2.31
N SER A 50 3.80 8.78 1.79
CA SER A 50 4.32 9.67 0.75
C SER A 50 3.50 9.55 -0.53
N GLU A 51 3.39 10.65 -1.26
CA GLU A 51 2.73 10.67 -2.56
C GLU A 51 3.55 9.90 -3.59
N ARG A 52 2.87 9.12 -4.44
CA ARG A 52 3.49 8.33 -5.50
C ARG A 52 2.73 8.49 -6.80
N ALA A 53 3.47 8.61 -7.90
CA ALA A 53 2.93 8.55 -9.26
C ALA A 53 2.64 7.10 -9.65
N LEU A 54 1.43 6.83 -10.14
CA LEU A 54 0.97 5.52 -10.61
C LEU A 54 0.35 5.62 -12.00
N ALA A 55 0.49 4.58 -12.81
CA ALA A 55 -0.25 4.46 -14.06
C ALA A 55 -1.76 4.34 -13.78
N PRO A 56 -2.64 4.73 -14.72
CA PRO A 56 -4.08 4.54 -14.60
C PRO A 56 -4.45 3.10 -14.22
N GLY A 57 -5.35 2.93 -13.25
CA GLY A 57 -5.81 1.62 -12.78
C GLY A 57 -4.89 0.91 -11.78
N MET A 58 -3.66 1.39 -11.58
CA MET A 58 -2.74 0.82 -10.59
C MET A 58 -3.03 1.29 -9.17
N ARG A 59 -2.63 0.49 -8.18
CA ARG A 59 -2.70 0.81 -6.74
C ARG A 59 -1.33 0.70 -6.11
N GLN A 60 -1.03 1.59 -5.17
CA GLN A 60 0.15 1.46 -4.32
C GLN A 60 -0.13 0.42 -3.24
N LEU A 61 0.68 -0.62 -3.20
CA LEU A 61 0.58 -1.70 -2.22
C LEU A 61 1.56 -1.49 -1.06
N LEU A 62 1.16 -1.89 0.14
CA LEU A 62 2.08 -1.96 1.27
C LEU A 62 3.09 -3.09 1.03
N SER A 63 4.37 -2.73 0.99
CA SER A 63 5.46 -3.70 0.97
C SER A 63 5.98 -3.93 2.39
N CYS A 64 6.32 -5.18 2.68
CA CYS A 64 7.11 -5.53 3.84
C CYS A 64 8.53 -4.96 3.69
N ARG A 65 9.26 -4.85 4.80
CA ARG A 65 10.67 -4.46 4.80
C ARG A 65 11.58 -5.37 3.98
N CYS A 66 11.19 -6.63 3.79
CA CYS A 66 11.92 -7.54 2.89
C CYS A 66 11.61 -7.30 1.39
N GLY A 67 10.74 -6.34 1.05
CA GLY A 67 10.32 -6.00 -0.31
C GLY A 67 9.09 -6.78 -0.80
N ALA A 68 8.69 -7.83 -0.08
CA ALA A 68 7.52 -8.65 -0.39
C ALA A 68 6.20 -7.86 -0.24
N ILE A 69 5.17 -8.24 -1.01
CA ILE A 69 3.83 -7.63 -0.96
C ILE A 69 2.72 -8.63 -0.59
N ASN A 70 3.10 -9.89 -0.36
CA ASN A 70 2.23 -10.97 0.09
C ASN A 70 2.14 -10.97 1.62
N TRP A 71 0.99 -10.51 2.11
CA TRP A 71 0.60 -10.55 3.52
C TRP A 71 -0.44 -11.64 3.74
N VAL A 72 -0.49 -12.20 4.95
CA VAL A 72 -1.44 -13.24 5.35
C VAL A 72 -2.10 -12.81 6.64
N ALA A 73 -3.42 -12.93 6.74
CA ALA A 73 -4.15 -12.64 7.97
C ALA A 73 -3.83 -13.71 9.04
N THR A 74 -3.51 -13.28 10.25
CA THR A 74 -3.12 -14.18 11.36
C THR A 74 -4.29 -14.61 12.25
N GLY A 75 -5.51 -14.18 11.93
CA GLY A 75 -6.72 -14.42 12.73
C GLY A 75 -7.00 -13.33 13.78
N GLY A 76 -5.99 -12.54 14.15
CA GLY A 76 -6.17 -11.31 14.92
C GLY A 76 -6.82 -10.19 14.10
N ILE A 77 -7.54 -9.29 14.77
CA ILE A 77 -8.20 -8.17 14.08
C ILE A 77 -7.13 -7.22 13.53
N ASN A 78 -7.13 -7.05 12.21
CA ASN A 78 -6.17 -6.21 11.50
C ASN A 78 -4.69 -6.62 11.63
N GLU A 79 -4.43 -7.86 12.05
CA GLU A 79 -3.07 -8.40 12.18
C GLU A 79 -2.71 -9.21 10.94
N TYR A 80 -1.49 -8.97 10.45
CA TYR A 80 -0.99 -9.56 9.23
C TYR A 80 0.47 -9.94 9.35
N GLN A 81 0.81 -11.08 8.77
CA GLN A 81 2.18 -11.57 8.69
C GLN A 81 2.66 -11.54 7.26
N CYS A 82 3.90 -11.12 7.05
CA CYS A 82 4.54 -11.24 5.75
C CYS A 82 4.89 -12.71 5.49
N ASP A 83 4.37 -13.25 4.39
CA ASP A 83 4.55 -14.65 4.00
C ASP A 83 6.00 -14.98 3.57
N CYS A 84 6.81 -13.96 3.27
CA CYS A 84 8.22 -14.14 2.91
C CYS A 84 9.17 -14.16 4.12
N CYS A 85 8.96 -13.29 5.11
CA CYS A 85 9.92 -13.10 6.22
C CYS A 85 9.31 -13.23 7.62
N ALA A 86 8.05 -13.66 7.71
CA ALA A 86 7.32 -13.87 8.95
C ALA A 86 7.13 -12.64 9.84
N LYS A 87 7.52 -11.43 9.39
CA LYS A 87 7.32 -10.19 10.17
C LYS A 87 5.85 -9.82 10.23
N GLU A 88 5.41 -9.44 11.43
CA GLU A 88 4.04 -9.07 11.73
C GLU A 88 3.83 -7.55 11.71
N ILE A 89 2.64 -7.15 11.30
CA ILE A 89 2.15 -5.77 11.39
C ILE A 89 0.71 -5.76 11.85
N THR A 90 0.31 -4.63 12.43
CA THR A 90 -1.10 -4.30 12.64
C THR A 90 -1.44 -3.06 11.81
N VAL A 91 -2.60 -3.06 11.15
CA VAL A 91 -3.06 -1.95 10.29
C VAL A 91 -4.33 -1.29 10.82
N TYR A 92 -4.62 -0.04 10.43
CA TYR A 92 -5.86 0.67 10.76
C TYR A 92 -6.19 1.73 9.71
#